data_AF-A0A8I1SDC7-F1
#
_entry.id   AF-A0A8I1SDC7-F1
#
_cell.length_a   1.000
_cell.length_b   1.000
_cell.length_c   1.000
_cell.angle_alpha   90.00
_cell.angle_beta   90.00
_cell.angle_gamma   90.00
#
_symmetry.space_group_name_H-M   'P 1'
#
loop_
_entity.id
_entity.type
_entity.pdbx_description
1 polymer ?
#
loop_
_entity_poly.entity_id
_entity_poly.type
_entity_poly.pdbx_seq_one_letter_code
_entity_poly.pdbx_strand_id
1 'polypeptide(L)'
;MTTSLAVATNEADSAALDAITQHHAELVGTVVAHATALLDASSSGSLEGASNARRDLVLFCRGELLPHAIAEEDTLYALARELPGGALLIDAMIADHRVLAELIDDLAGATTPLGASAAAHALRVLFELHVEKENDYVLPALAAAGEVSLAAGLERMHEQFEELRSAATGGGCGCGGGGCGCGGGAGHGHAEPAGQAGGCGCGGGGCGSGGGYEEADAAGGGCGCGGGGCGCGDSHDVSETAAYDDVPGEAPVASRPVLDARQVPHHIRHATVFGALDAVRPGAGLELIAPHDPLPLLAQIEERDPGAFEISYLERGPEAWRIALDRRVTAAAAV
;
A
#
# COMPACT_ATOMS: atom_id res chain seq x y z
N MET A 1 6.87 10.11 30.32
CA MET A 1 7.43 10.61 29.04
C MET A 1 8.43 11.69 29.37
N THR A 2 9.71 11.34 29.38
CA THR A 2 10.81 12.30 29.51
C THR A 2 11.08 12.87 28.13
N THR A 3 10.56 14.05 27.85
CA THR A 3 10.90 14.83 26.65
C THR A 3 12.37 15.19 26.76
N SER A 4 13.24 14.41 26.10
CA SER A 4 14.64 14.78 25.95
C SER A 4 14.69 15.89 24.90
N LEU A 5 14.70 17.15 25.34
CA LEU A 5 14.98 18.29 24.49
C LEU A 5 16.41 18.14 23.97
N ALA A 6 16.58 17.58 22.77
CA ALA A 6 17.84 17.65 22.08
C ALA A 6 18.08 19.10 21.65
N VAL A 7 19.18 19.67 22.13
CA VAL A 7 19.62 20.99 21.73
C VAL A 7 20.37 20.81 20.42
N ALA A 8 19.76 21.21 19.31
CA ALA A 8 20.44 21.27 18.03
C ALA A 8 21.72 22.11 18.16
N THR A 9 22.81 21.68 17.53
CA THR A 9 24.11 22.34 17.67
C THR A 9 24.16 23.72 17.01
N ASN A 10 23.26 23.99 16.06
CA ASN A 10 23.17 25.25 15.33
C ASN A 10 21.73 25.52 14.83
N GLU A 11 21.48 26.77 14.41
CA GLU A 11 20.17 27.24 13.93
C GLU A 11 19.68 26.52 12.67
N ALA A 12 20.59 26.17 11.75
CA ALA A 12 20.22 25.49 10.50
C ALA A 12 19.70 24.07 10.77
N ASP A 13 20.37 23.31 11.65
CA ASP A 13 19.93 21.97 12.04
C ASP A 13 18.65 22.02 12.89
N SER A 14 18.43 23.08 13.68
CA SER A 14 17.15 23.30 14.38
C SER A 14 16.01 23.53 13.39
N ALA A 15 16.21 24.37 12.38
CA ALA A 15 15.22 24.62 11.34
C ALA A 15 14.95 23.38 10.49
N ALA A 16 15.99 22.60 10.19
CA ALA A 16 15.86 21.32 9.48
C ALA A 16 15.06 20.30 10.29
N LEU A 17 15.32 20.18 11.59
CA LEU A 17 14.58 19.30 12.51
C LEU A 17 13.08 19.65 12.55
N ASP A 18 12.75 20.95 12.64
CA ASP A 18 11.35 21.41 12.61
C ASP A 18 10.69 21.09 11.26
N ALA A 19 11.41 21.32 10.15
CA ALA A 19 10.90 21.08 8.80
C ALA A 19 10.58 19.60 8.54
N ILE A 20 11.50 18.69 8.88
CA ILE A 20 11.27 17.26 8.68
C ILE A 20 10.19 16.73 9.63
N THR A 21 10.13 17.20 10.87
CA THR A 21 9.07 16.81 11.82
C THR A 21 7.69 17.25 11.32
N GLN A 22 7.59 18.47 10.74
CA GLN A 22 6.35 18.95 10.13
C GLN A 22 5.96 18.10 8.90
N HIS A 23 6.93 17.76 8.05
CA HIS A 23 6.69 16.88 6.90
C HIS A 23 6.20 15.49 7.34
N HIS A 24 6.79 14.91 8.39
CA HIS A 24 6.33 13.65 8.98
C HIS A 24 4.87 13.74 9.47
N ALA A 25 4.50 14.84 10.13
CA ALA A 25 3.13 15.05 10.57
C ALA A 25 2.14 15.10 9.38
N GLU A 26 2.54 15.69 8.25
CA GLU A 26 1.76 15.72 7.01
C GLU A 26 1.61 14.34 6.37
N LEU A 27 2.69 13.55 6.31
CA LEU A 27 2.65 12.18 5.80
C LEU A 27 1.74 11.30 6.67
N VAL A 28 1.91 11.33 8.00
CA VAL A 28 1.08 10.57 8.95
C VAL A 28 -0.39 10.98 8.81
N GLY A 29 -0.69 12.27 8.77
CA GLY A 29 -2.05 12.77 8.59
C GLY A 29 -2.71 12.27 7.31
N THR A 30 -1.95 12.24 6.22
CA THR A 30 -2.42 11.72 4.93
C THR A 30 -2.68 10.21 4.97
N VAL A 31 -1.78 9.40 5.56
CA VAL A 31 -1.99 7.95 5.74
C VAL A 31 -3.23 7.68 6.59
N VAL A 32 -3.39 8.39 7.71
CA VAL A 32 -4.55 8.28 8.60
C VAL A 32 -5.85 8.57 7.84
N ALA A 33 -5.89 9.66 7.07
CA ALA A 33 -7.07 10.05 6.31
C ALA A 33 -7.45 8.99 5.27
N HIS A 34 -6.49 8.49 4.51
CA HIS A 34 -6.72 7.44 3.52
C HIS A 34 -7.15 6.11 4.14
N ALA A 35 -6.49 5.66 5.21
CA ALA A 35 -6.85 4.43 5.91
C ALA A 35 -8.27 4.52 6.52
N THR A 36 -8.64 5.69 7.06
CA THR A 36 -9.98 5.96 7.59
C THR A 36 -11.03 5.93 6.48
N ALA A 37 -10.78 6.59 5.35
CA ALA A 37 -11.69 6.59 4.20
C ALA A 37 -11.96 5.17 3.67
N LEU A 38 -10.91 4.32 3.63
CA LEU A 38 -11.05 2.92 3.25
C LEU A 38 -11.87 2.12 4.27
N LEU A 39 -11.64 2.36 5.57
CA LEU A 39 -12.41 1.72 6.64
C LEU A 39 -13.89 2.11 6.58
N ASP A 40 -14.20 3.39 6.39
CA ASP A 40 -15.57 3.92 6.28
C ASP A 40 -16.30 3.36 5.05
N ALA A 41 -15.61 3.32 3.90
CA ALA A 41 -16.17 2.74 2.68
C ALA A 41 -16.45 1.23 2.83
N SER A 42 -15.55 0.50 3.49
CA SER A 42 -15.75 -0.92 3.80
C SER A 42 -16.90 -1.13 4.78
N SER A 43 -16.99 -0.29 5.81
CA SER A 43 -18.02 -0.33 6.86
C SER A 43 -19.40 0.12 6.37
N SER A 44 -19.48 0.88 5.28
CA SER A 44 -20.75 1.19 4.61
C SER A 44 -21.18 0.09 3.61
N GLY A 45 -20.29 -0.85 3.28
CA GLY A 45 -20.52 -1.87 2.25
C GLY A 45 -20.35 -1.38 0.82
N SER A 46 -19.76 -0.20 0.61
CA SER A 46 -19.49 0.33 -0.72
C SER A 46 -18.27 -0.35 -1.32
N LEU A 47 -18.49 -1.34 -2.18
CA LEU A 47 -17.39 -2.06 -2.86
C LEU A 47 -16.57 -1.13 -3.76
N GLU A 48 -17.25 -0.25 -4.51
CA GLU A 48 -16.59 0.75 -5.36
C GLU A 48 -15.82 1.77 -4.52
N GLY A 49 -16.44 2.29 -3.46
CA GLY A 49 -15.80 3.22 -2.54
C GLY A 49 -14.55 2.64 -1.88
N ALA A 50 -14.62 1.39 -1.40
CA ALA A 50 -13.48 0.71 -0.80
C ALA A 50 -12.38 0.45 -1.83
N SER A 51 -12.72 0.07 -3.07
CA SER A 51 -11.74 -0.12 -4.14
C SER A 51 -11.03 1.20 -4.50
N ASN A 52 -11.77 2.31 -4.57
CA ASN A 52 -11.21 3.63 -4.85
C ASN A 52 -10.31 4.11 -3.71
N ALA A 53 -10.78 4.05 -2.46
CA ALA A 53 -9.99 4.45 -1.29
C ALA A 53 -8.71 3.61 -1.13
N ARG A 54 -8.78 2.29 -1.36
CA ARG A 54 -7.62 1.39 -1.40
C ARG A 54 -6.62 1.85 -2.46
N ARG A 55 -7.09 2.11 -3.69
CA ARG A 55 -6.24 2.54 -4.80
C ARG A 55 -5.56 3.87 -4.46
N ASP A 56 -6.29 4.82 -3.91
CA ASP A 56 -5.76 6.14 -3.61
C ASP A 56 -4.69 6.07 -2.50
N LEU A 57 -4.89 5.24 -1.47
CA LEU A 57 -3.86 4.97 -0.46
C LEU A 57 -2.62 4.33 -1.08
N VAL A 58 -2.78 3.32 -1.94
CA VAL A 58 -1.64 2.66 -2.62
C VAL A 58 -0.86 3.66 -3.49
N LEU A 59 -1.56 4.54 -4.20
CA LEU A 59 -0.93 5.57 -5.03
C LEU A 59 -0.12 6.54 -4.17
N PHE A 60 -0.68 7.02 -3.06
CA PHE A 60 0.05 7.85 -2.11
C PHE A 60 1.29 7.13 -1.55
N CYS A 61 1.13 5.88 -1.11
CA CYS A 61 2.23 5.12 -0.54
C CYS A 61 3.38 4.89 -1.53
N ARG A 62 3.06 4.58 -2.80
CA ARG A 62 4.08 4.35 -3.83
C ARG A 62 4.67 5.63 -4.42
N GLY A 63 3.90 6.72 -4.40
CA GLY A 63 4.31 8.01 -4.97
C GLY A 63 5.04 8.94 -3.99
N GLU A 64 4.76 8.82 -2.69
CA GLU A 64 5.26 9.72 -1.67
C GLU A 64 5.93 8.95 -0.52
N LEU A 65 5.23 8.02 0.15
CA LEU A 65 5.77 7.36 1.36
C LEU A 65 7.03 6.51 1.09
N LEU A 66 7.00 5.61 0.10
CA LEU A 66 8.15 4.75 -0.20
C LEU A 66 9.35 5.52 -0.75
N PRO A 67 9.19 6.47 -1.70
CA PRO A 67 10.29 7.33 -2.11
C PRO A 67 10.91 8.11 -0.95
N HIS A 68 10.10 8.59 0.00
CA HIS A 68 10.57 9.27 1.20
C HIS A 68 11.43 8.32 2.06
N ALA A 69 10.91 7.13 2.40
CA ALA A 69 11.63 6.11 3.16
C ALA A 69 12.97 5.71 2.51
N ILE A 70 13.01 5.56 1.18
CA ILE A 70 14.25 5.24 0.45
C ILE A 70 15.24 6.41 0.54
N ALA A 71 14.77 7.65 0.38
CA ALA A 71 15.63 8.82 0.49
C ALA A 71 16.23 8.96 1.90
N GLU A 72 15.49 8.62 2.96
CA GLU A 72 16.01 8.57 4.33
C GLU A 72 17.12 7.54 4.50
N GLU A 73 16.94 6.34 3.96
CA GLU A 73 17.93 5.25 4.01
C GLU A 73 19.28 5.68 3.46
N ASP A 74 19.28 6.31 2.27
CA ASP A 74 20.49 6.73 1.56
C ASP A 74 21.11 8.02 2.14
N THR A 75 20.37 8.76 2.96
CA THR A 75 20.80 10.05 3.49
C THR A 75 20.87 10.08 5.02
N LEU A 76 19.77 10.32 5.71
CA LEU A 76 19.71 10.52 7.16
C LEU A 76 20.14 9.27 7.92
N TYR A 77 19.72 8.09 7.49
CA TYR A 77 20.05 6.84 8.16
C TYR A 77 21.50 6.43 7.91
N ALA A 78 22.03 6.69 6.72
CA ALA A 78 23.46 6.52 6.43
C ALA A 78 24.32 7.36 7.40
N LEU A 79 23.90 8.59 7.70
CA LEU A 79 24.55 9.45 8.68
C LEU A 79 24.36 8.95 10.12
N ALA A 80 23.13 8.61 10.50
CA ALA A 80 22.79 8.20 11.86
C ALA A 80 23.43 6.86 12.25
N ARG A 81 23.66 5.98 11.27
CA ARG A 81 24.34 4.69 11.47
C ARG A 81 25.78 4.85 11.98
N GLU A 82 26.47 5.90 11.56
CA GLU A 82 27.84 6.20 11.96
C GLU A 82 27.93 6.82 13.36
N LEU A 83 26.81 7.26 13.94
CA LEU A 83 26.78 7.79 15.30
C LEU A 83 26.97 6.67 16.35
N PRO A 84 27.61 6.97 17.50
CA PRO A 84 27.77 6.01 18.59
C PRO A 84 26.43 5.42 19.04
N GLY A 85 26.25 4.11 18.81
CA GLY A 85 25.04 3.38 19.18
C GLY A 85 23.88 3.45 18.17
N GLY A 86 24.04 4.16 17.05
CA GLY A 86 22.99 4.32 16.03
C GLY A 86 22.73 3.06 15.20
N ALA A 87 23.76 2.25 14.93
CA ALA A 87 23.67 1.14 13.98
C ALA A 87 22.51 0.15 14.23
N LEU A 88 22.28 -0.28 15.48
CA LEU A 88 21.22 -1.24 15.79
C LEU A 88 19.80 -0.64 15.63
N LEU A 89 19.63 0.65 15.96
CA LEU A 89 18.36 1.34 15.77
C LEU A 89 18.07 1.51 14.28
N ILE A 90 19.06 1.95 13.50
CA ILE A 90 18.91 2.12 12.06
C ILE A 90 18.66 0.79 11.35
N ASP A 91 19.32 -0.30 11.75
CA ASP A 91 19.03 -1.64 11.24
C ASP A 91 17.58 -2.06 11.50
N ALA A 92 17.03 -1.73 12.67
CA ALA A 92 15.63 -1.97 12.99
C ALA A 92 14.68 -1.09 12.16
N MET A 93 15.02 0.18 11.95
CA MET A 93 14.20 1.10 11.15
C MET A 93 14.16 0.73 9.67
N ILE A 94 15.29 0.30 9.08
CA ILE A 94 15.32 -0.25 7.72
C ILE A 94 14.47 -1.53 7.64
N ALA A 95 14.46 -2.35 8.70
CA ALA A 95 13.58 -3.51 8.75
C ALA A 95 12.09 -3.10 8.79
N ASP A 96 11.74 -2.01 9.49
CA ASP A 96 10.38 -1.47 9.47
C ASP A 96 9.98 -1.00 8.06
N HIS A 97 10.87 -0.31 7.33
CA HIS A 97 10.62 0.09 5.93
C HIS A 97 10.27 -1.11 5.03
N ARG A 98 10.97 -2.24 5.20
CA ARG A 98 10.66 -3.46 4.46
C ARG A 98 9.27 -4.00 4.79
N VAL A 99 8.88 -3.97 6.06
CA VAL A 99 7.53 -4.37 6.49
C VAL A 99 6.48 -3.39 5.97
N LEU A 100 6.74 -2.09 5.96
CA LEU A 100 5.86 -1.09 5.35
C LEU A 100 5.65 -1.38 3.86
N ALA A 101 6.71 -1.70 3.12
CA ALA A 101 6.63 -2.07 1.71
C ALA A 101 5.79 -3.35 1.50
N GLU A 102 6.00 -4.38 2.32
CA GLU A 102 5.19 -5.62 2.29
C GLU A 102 3.70 -5.32 2.55
N LEU A 103 3.38 -4.49 3.55
CA LEU A 103 2.01 -4.07 3.85
C LEU A 103 1.36 -3.28 2.71
N ILE A 104 2.14 -2.46 1.99
CA ILE A 104 1.68 -1.73 0.81
C ILE A 104 1.35 -2.69 -0.33
N ASP A 105 2.16 -3.73 -0.52
CA ASP A 105 1.89 -4.77 -1.52
C ASP A 105 0.69 -5.64 -1.13
N ASP A 106 0.53 -5.99 0.14
CA ASP A 106 -0.67 -6.67 0.67
C ASP A 106 -1.93 -5.81 0.44
N LEU A 107 -1.85 -4.51 0.73
CA LEU A 107 -2.92 -3.56 0.48
C LEU A 107 -3.26 -3.49 -1.02
N ALA A 108 -2.26 -3.43 -1.89
CA ALA A 108 -2.45 -3.39 -3.34
C ALA A 108 -3.05 -4.71 -3.88
N GLY A 109 -2.65 -5.84 -3.31
CA GLY A 109 -3.11 -7.18 -3.68
C GLY A 109 -4.45 -7.59 -3.05
N ALA A 110 -4.94 -6.86 -2.05
CA ALA A 110 -6.15 -7.22 -1.31
C ALA A 110 -7.38 -7.33 -2.22
N THR A 111 -8.00 -8.51 -2.26
CA THR A 111 -9.17 -8.81 -3.10
C THR A 111 -10.50 -8.50 -2.45
N THR A 112 -10.51 -8.21 -1.15
CA THR A 112 -11.72 -7.89 -0.37
C THR A 112 -11.59 -6.56 0.36
N PRO A 113 -12.70 -5.81 0.58
CA PRO A 113 -12.67 -4.57 1.36
C PRO A 113 -12.10 -4.77 2.76
N LEU A 114 -12.51 -5.86 3.43
CA LEU A 114 -12.01 -6.22 4.75
C LEU A 114 -10.49 -6.44 4.77
N GLY A 115 -9.97 -7.21 3.81
CA GLY A 115 -8.53 -7.45 3.70
C GLY A 115 -7.76 -6.16 3.43
N ALA A 116 -8.30 -5.29 2.58
CA ALA A 116 -7.71 -3.98 2.32
C ALA A 116 -7.70 -3.09 3.57
N SER A 117 -8.80 -3.03 4.33
CA SER A 117 -8.87 -2.28 5.59
C SER A 117 -7.89 -2.82 6.64
N ALA A 118 -7.72 -4.14 6.73
CA ALA A 118 -6.78 -4.75 7.67
C ALA A 118 -5.32 -4.39 7.33
N ALA A 119 -4.93 -4.47 6.05
CA ALA A 119 -3.60 -4.06 5.59
C ALA A 119 -3.35 -2.56 5.80
N ALA A 120 -4.32 -1.71 5.44
CA ALA A 120 -4.21 -0.26 5.61
C ALA A 120 -4.10 0.15 7.10
N HIS A 121 -4.83 -0.51 7.99
CA HIS A 121 -4.72 -0.23 9.42
C HIS A 121 -3.34 -0.64 9.98
N ALA A 122 -2.85 -1.83 9.61
CA ALA A 122 -1.52 -2.28 10.02
C ALA A 122 -0.42 -1.33 9.49
N LEU A 123 -0.54 -0.89 8.23
CA LEU A 123 0.34 0.11 7.61
C LEU A 123 0.35 1.42 8.41
N ARG A 124 -0.84 1.97 8.73
CA ARG A 124 -0.98 3.20 9.51
C ARG A 124 -0.29 3.09 10.88
N VAL A 125 -0.58 2.03 11.63
CA VAL A 125 -0.03 1.84 12.98
C VAL A 125 1.49 1.69 12.95
N LEU A 126 2.02 0.89 12.02
CA LEU A 126 3.47 0.72 11.90
C LEU A 126 4.15 2.02 11.48
N PHE A 127 3.55 2.77 10.55
CA PHE A 127 4.10 4.03 10.07
C PHE A 127 4.11 5.11 11.17
N GLU A 128 3.05 5.22 11.97
CA GLU A 128 2.99 6.11 13.14
C GLU A 128 4.12 5.79 14.13
N LEU A 129 4.27 4.52 14.51
CA LEU A 129 5.34 4.09 15.42
C LEU A 129 6.74 4.30 14.82
N HIS A 130 6.87 4.11 13.51
CA HIS A 130 8.12 4.34 12.79
C HIS A 130 8.53 5.82 12.85
N VAL A 131 7.61 6.73 12.51
CA VAL A 131 7.83 8.18 12.57
C VAL A 131 8.14 8.65 14.00
N GLU A 132 7.48 8.09 15.02
CA GLU A 132 7.80 8.40 16.42
C GLU A 132 9.26 8.04 16.75
N LYS A 133 9.75 6.88 16.31
CA LYS A 133 11.16 6.49 16.53
C LYS A 133 12.13 7.46 15.87
N GLU A 134 11.79 7.93 14.68
CA GLU A 134 12.59 8.90 13.96
C GLU A 134 12.66 10.24 14.69
N ASN A 135 11.48 10.79 15.03
CA ASN A 135 11.34 12.10 15.68
C ASN A 135 11.91 12.14 17.09
N ASP A 136 11.81 11.05 17.85
CA ASP A 136 12.25 11.02 19.25
C ASP A 136 13.71 10.60 19.42
N TYR A 137 14.29 9.85 18.47
CA TYR A 137 15.63 9.28 18.64
C TYR A 137 16.60 9.63 17.52
N VAL A 138 16.21 9.46 16.24
CA VAL A 138 17.16 9.60 15.11
C VAL A 138 17.47 11.06 14.83
N LEU A 139 16.44 11.86 14.54
CA LEU A 139 16.63 13.28 14.17
C LEU A 139 17.25 14.09 15.31
N PRO A 140 16.85 13.92 16.59
CA PRO A 140 17.49 14.60 17.71
C PRO A 140 18.98 14.24 17.86
N ALA A 141 19.35 12.98 17.60
CA ALA A 141 20.75 12.54 17.65
C ALA A 141 21.59 13.16 16.53
N LEU A 142 21.04 13.23 15.31
CA LEU A 142 21.68 13.92 14.19
C LEU A 142 21.84 15.42 14.45
N ALA A 143 20.80 16.10 14.92
CA ALA A 143 20.85 17.54 15.21
C ALA A 143 21.83 17.90 16.34
N ALA A 144 22.04 16.97 17.29
CA ALA A 144 22.98 17.11 18.40
C ALA A 144 24.43 16.74 18.04
N ALA A 145 24.66 16.02 16.93
CA ALA A 145 25.98 15.61 16.50
C ALA A 145 26.70 16.77 15.81
N GLY A 146 27.64 17.44 16.49
CA GLY A 146 28.37 18.59 15.91
C GLY A 146 29.30 18.25 14.73
N GLU A 147 29.50 16.98 14.42
CA GLU A 147 30.34 16.49 13.31
C GLU A 147 29.54 16.23 12.03
N VAL A 148 28.20 16.22 12.12
CA VAL A 148 27.28 15.93 11.02
C VAL A 148 26.29 17.08 10.89
N SER A 149 25.88 17.41 9.68
CA SER A 149 24.80 18.40 9.47
C SER A 149 23.52 17.71 9.07
N LEU A 150 22.50 17.83 9.92
CA LEU A 150 21.14 17.39 9.61
C LEU A 150 20.58 18.18 8.42
N ALA A 151 20.80 19.50 8.38
CA ALA A 151 20.35 20.36 7.29
C ALA A 151 20.89 19.91 5.92
N ALA A 152 22.20 19.62 5.83
CA ALA A 152 22.80 19.12 4.60
C ALA A 152 22.38 17.67 4.26
N GLY A 153 21.99 16.87 5.27
CA GLY A 153 21.36 15.56 5.06
C GLY A 153 19.99 15.70 4.40
N LEU A 154 19.14 16.56 4.95
CA LEU A 154 17.78 16.80 4.49
C LEU A 154 17.73 17.47 3.10
N GLU A 155 18.66 18.37 2.79
CA GLU A 155 18.77 18.95 1.44
C GLU A 155 19.01 17.87 0.38
N ARG A 156 19.95 16.95 0.62
CA ARG A 156 20.21 15.80 -0.27
C ARG A 156 19.03 14.85 -0.36
N MET A 157 18.32 14.65 0.75
CA MET A 157 17.12 13.82 0.79
C MET A 157 16.03 14.36 -0.14
N HIS A 158 15.78 15.69 -0.13
CA HIS A 158 14.81 16.32 -1.01
C HIS A 158 15.19 16.18 -2.49
N GLU A 159 16.46 16.35 -2.85
CA GLU A 159 16.93 16.16 -4.22
C GLU A 159 16.67 14.73 -4.70
N GLN A 160 17.04 13.74 -3.88
CA GLN A 160 16.85 12.33 -4.19
C GLN A 160 15.36 11.95 -4.26
N PHE A 161 14.54 12.51 -3.37
CA PHE A 161 13.10 12.29 -3.37
C PHE A 161 12.45 12.76 -4.68
N GLU A 162 12.79 13.95 -5.15
CA GLU A 162 12.26 14.49 -6.41
C GLU A 162 12.70 13.67 -7.64
N GLU A 163 13.92 13.13 -7.62
CA GLU A 163 14.40 12.19 -8.65
C GLU A 163 13.57 10.90 -8.68
N LEU A 164 13.33 10.28 -7.51
CA LEU A 164 12.52 9.07 -7.37
C LEU A 164 11.07 9.30 -7.81
N ARG A 165 10.48 10.44 -7.44
CA ARG A 165 9.13 10.85 -7.83
C ARG A 165 9.01 11.09 -9.33
N SER A 166 10.03 11.73 -9.92
CA SER A 166 10.10 11.96 -11.36
C SER A 166 10.23 10.64 -12.14
N ALA A 167 10.99 9.68 -11.63
CA ALA A 167 11.09 8.34 -12.22
C ALA A 167 9.76 7.56 -12.15
N ALA A 168 9.05 7.66 -11.03
CA ALA A 168 7.75 7.01 -10.85
C ALA A 168 6.65 7.55 -11.78
N THR A 169 6.71 8.84 -12.12
CA THR A 169 5.74 9.51 -13.01
C THR A 169 6.15 9.49 -14.49
N GLY A 170 7.44 9.39 -14.80
CA GLY A 170 8.00 9.40 -16.17
C GLY A 170 7.91 8.06 -16.93
N GLY A 171 7.50 6.97 -16.27
CA GLY A 171 7.36 5.63 -16.88
C GLY A 171 6.08 5.41 -17.71
N GLY A 172 5.19 6.40 -17.78
CA GLY A 172 4.01 6.34 -18.64
C GLY A 172 4.39 6.50 -20.11
N CYS A 173 4.47 5.39 -20.84
CA CYS A 173 4.47 5.39 -22.30
C CYS A 173 3.22 6.12 -22.81
N GLY A 174 3.34 7.44 -23.01
CA GLY A 174 2.34 8.27 -23.66
C GLY A 174 2.27 7.88 -25.13
N CYS A 175 1.35 6.98 -25.48
CA CYS A 175 0.84 6.89 -26.84
C CYS A 175 -0.01 8.14 -27.14
N GLY A 176 0.65 9.30 -27.21
CA GLY A 176 0.08 10.53 -27.72
C GLY A 176 0.09 10.47 -29.24
N GLY A 177 -1.08 10.26 -29.82
CA GLY A 177 -1.30 10.33 -31.27
C GLY A 177 -0.90 11.69 -31.83
N GLY A 178 0.32 11.77 -32.34
CA GLY A 178 0.77 12.87 -33.19
C GLY A 178 0.33 12.62 -34.63
N GLY A 179 -0.84 13.14 -34.99
CA GLY A 179 -1.25 13.25 -36.39
C GLY A 179 -0.21 14.05 -37.17
N CYS A 180 0.37 13.41 -38.19
CA CYS A 180 1.24 14.07 -39.16
C CYS A 180 0.42 15.04 -40.01
N GLY A 181 0.41 16.32 -39.63
CA GLY A 181 -0.11 17.41 -40.44
C GLY A 181 0.88 17.75 -41.56
N CYS A 182 0.49 17.43 -42.79
CA CYS A 182 1.24 17.75 -44.01
C CYS A 182 0.79 19.12 -44.56
N GLY A 183 1.74 20.03 -44.80
CA GLY A 183 1.70 20.91 -45.99
C GLY A 183 1.40 22.41 -45.84
N GLY A 184 2.37 23.22 -46.26
CA GLY A 184 2.22 24.56 -46.86
C GLY A 184 2.47 25.75 -45.91
N GLY A 185 3.44 26.65 -46.08
CA GLY A 185 4.32 26.99 -47.19
C GLY A 185 4.29 28.50 -47.45
N ALA A 186 5.31 29.23 -46.98
CA ALA A 186 5.86 30.54 -47.43
C ALA A 186 6.62 31.16 -46.24
N GLY A 187 7.85 31.65 -46.30
CA GLY A 187 8.80 31.98 -47.36
C GLY A 187 9.83 32.96 -46.75
N HIS A 188 11.03 33.03 -47.34
CA HIS A 188 12.23 33.80 -46.92
C HIS A 188 13.09 33.07 -45.86
N GLY A 189 14.23 32.45 -46.14
CA GLY A 189 15.16 32.55 -47.27
C GLY A 189 16.44 33.23 -46.82
N HIS A 190 17.45 32.45 -46.41
CA HIS A 190 18.87 32.75 -46.59
C HIS A 190 19.69 31.45 -46.48
N ALA A 191 20.71 31.36 -47.34
CA ALA A 191 21.46 30.15 -47.65
C ALA A 191 22.56 29.84 -46.63
N GLU A 192 22.58 28.55 -46.28
CA GLU A 192 23.67 27.66 -45.82
C GLU A 192 25.02 27.85 -46.58
N PRO A 193 26.18 27.35 -46.08
CA PRO A 193 26.26 26.00 -45.50
C PRO A 193 27.26 25.66 -44.37
N ALA A 194 26.94 24.51 -43.77
CA ALA A 194 27.80 23.43 -43.27
C ALA A 194 28.52 23.59 -41.91
N GLY A 195 28.01 22.86 -40.92
CA GLY A 195 28.67 22.64 -39.62
C GLY A 195 27.95 21.70 -38.65
N GLN A 196 27.48 20.55 -39.13
CA GLN A 196 27.32 19.25 -38.43
C GLN A 196 26.80 19.28 -36.96
N ALA A 197 25.48 19.19 -36.80
CA ALA A 197 24.81 18.84 -35.54
C ALA A 197 24.66 17.31 -35.41
N GLY A 198 24.91 16.80 -34.20
CA GLY A 198 24.87 15.39 -33.84
C GLY A 198 23.47 14.77 -34.00
N GLY A 199 23.40 13.71 -34.80
CA GLY A 199 22.22 12.85 -34.90
C GLY A 199 22.15 11.87 -33.73
N CYS A 200 20.98 11.77 -33.10
CA CYS A 200 20.63 10.67 -32.22
C CYS A 200 20.39 9.43 -33.10
N GLY A 201 21.34 8.49 -33.09
CA GLY A 201 21.27 7.24 -33.82
C GLY A 201 20.68 6.13 -32.96
N CYS A 202 19.48 5.66 -33.31
CA CYS A 202 18.95 4.39 -32.82
C CYS A 202 19.64 3.26 -33.60
N GLY A 203 20.81 2.83 -33.12
CA GLY A 203 21.56 1.72 -33.69
C GLY A 203 20.88 0.40 -33.39
N GLY A 204 20.26 -0.21 -34.42
CA GLY A 204 19.91 -1.62 -34.41
C GLY A 204 21.17 -2.49 -34.37
N GLY A 205 21.30 -3.31 -33.34
CA GLY A 205 22.32 -4.35 -33.23
C GLY A 205 21.66 -5.71 -33.14
N GLY A 206 21.74 -6.47 -34.22
CA GLY A 206 21.50 -7.92 -34.21
C GLY A 206 22.81 -8.68 -34.02
N CYS A 207 22.79 -9.67 -33.12
CA CYS A 207 23.59 -10.89 -33.13
C CYS A 207 22.95 -11.80 -32.06
N GLY A 208 22.93 -13.13 -32.13
CA GLY A 208 23.55 -14.12 -32.97
C GLY A 208 23.38 -15.44 -32.22
N SER A 209 23.11 -16.52 -32.95
CA SER A 209 22.70 -17.83 -32.47
C SER A 209 23.70 -18.53 -31.54
N GLY A 210 23.19 -19.40 -30.65
CA GLY A 210 23.97 -20.51 -30.08
C GLY A 210 23.34 -21.24 -28.87
N GLY A 211 22.60 -22.32 -29.14
CA GLY A 211 22.39 -23.58 -28.37
C GLY A 211 22.16 -23.56 -26.85
N GLY A 212 21.25 -24.33 -26.25
CA GLY A 212 20.34 -25.38 -26.73
C GLY A 212 19.79 -26.15 -25.51
N TYR A 213 18.53 -26.59 -25.55
CA TYR A 213 18.03 -27.82 -24.92
C TYR A 213 16.60 -28.14 -25.44
N GLU A 214 16.49 -29.32 -26.06
CA GLU A 214 15.40 -30.31 -25.99
C GLU A 214 13.94 -29.91 -26.27
N GLU A 215 13.61 -30.02 -27.56
CA GLU A 215 12.46 -30.68 -28.23
C GLU A 215 11.26 -31.22 -27.40
N ALA A 216 10.06 -30.71 -27.71
CA ALA A 216 8.83 -31.51 -27.86
C ALA A 216 7.81 -30.78 -28.76
N ASP A 217 7.39 -31.48 -29.81
CA ASP A 217 6.49 -31.09 -30.90
C ASP A 217 5.07 -30.68 -30.47
N ALA A 218 4.49 -29.69 -31.17
CA ALA A 218 3.39 -29.90 -32.14
C ALA A 218 2.68 -28.59 -32.56
N ALA A 219 2.56 -28.41 -33.88
CA ALA A 219 1.53 -27.68 -34.66
C ALA A 219 1.19 -26.22 -34.24
N GLY A 220 1.46 -25.18 -35.03
CA GLY A 220 1.17 -25.03 -36.46
C GLY A 220 -0.16 -24.28 -36.66
N GLY A 221 -0.14 -22.94 -36.78
CA GLY A 221 -1.34 -22.17 -37.12
C GLY A 221 -1.12 -20.65 -37.04
N GLY A 222 -1.02 -20.00 -38.20
CA GLY A 222 -0.65 -18.59 -38.34
C GLY A 222 -1.68 -17.57 -37.85
N CYS A 223 -1.17 -16.37 -37.55
CA CYS A 223 -1.94 -15.19 -37.17
C CYS A 223 -2.47 -14.49 -38.43
N GLY A 224 -3.78 -14.55 -38.65
CA GLY A 224 -4.49 -13.80 -39.68
C GLY A 224 -5.20 -12.60 -39.06
N CYS A 225 -4.72 -11.40 -39.40
CA CYS A 225 -5.42 -10.15 -39.14
C CYS A 225 -6.54 -9.95 -40.17
N GLY A 226 -7.78 -9.86 -39.71
CA GLY A 226 -8.95 -9.56 -40.53
C GLY A 226 -9.99 -8.83 -39.70
N GLY A 227 -10.24 -7.57 -40.03
CA GLY A 227 -11.22 -6.72 -39.37
C GLY A 227 -12.64 -6.92 -39.87
N GLY A 228 -13.55 -6.24 -39.17
CA GLY A 228 -14.88 -5.86 -39.64
C GLY A 228 -16.02 -6.73 -39.12
N GLY A 229 -17.01 -6.07 -38.49
CA GLY A 229 -18.36 -6.62 -38.39
C GLY A 229 -19.03 -6.42 -37.04
N CYS A 230 -19.79 -5.35 -36.92
CA CYS A 230 -20.88 -5.16 -35.97
C CYS A 230 -21.99 -6.21 -36.16
N GLY A 231 -22.63 -6.64 -35.07
CA GLY A 231 -23.81 -7.49 -35.08
C GLY A 231 -24.54 -7.47 -33.74
N CYS A 232 -25.69 -6.81 -33.74
CA CYS A 232 -26.71 -6.79 -32.68
C CYS A 232 -27.90 -7.67 -33.10
N GLY A 233 -28.60 -8.29 -32.12
CA GLY A 233 -29.78 -9.17 -32.29
C GLY A 233 -29.39 -10.66 -32.24
N ASP A 234 -30.08 -11.60 -31.58
CA ASP A 234 -31.46 -11.65 -31.12
C ASP A 234 -31.65 -12.66 -29.98
N SER A 235 -32.49 -12.26 -29.01
CA SER A 235 -33.68 -12.94 -28.49
C SER A 235 -33.85 -14.45 -28.75
N HIS A 236 -33.64 -15.28 -27.71
CA HIS A 236 -34.28 -16.59 -27.54
C HIS A 236 -34.66 -16.71 -26.05
N ASP A 237 -35.92 -16.45 -25.71
CA ASP A 237 -37.04 -17.40 -25.57
C ASP A 237 -37.10 -18.02 -24.16
N VAL A 238 -38.21 -17.74 -23.50
CA VAL A 238 -38.55 -18.06 -22.12
C VAL A 238 -39.64 -19.11 -22.13
N SER A 239 -39.33 -20.33 -21.67
CA SER A 239 -40.19 -21.16 -20.81
C SER A 239 -39.64 -22.58 -20.72
N GLU A 240 -39.34 -23.06 -19.51
CA GLU A 240 -40.03 -24.23 -18.98
C GLU A 240 -39.79 -24.34 -17.46
N THR A 241 -40.88 -24.37 -16.74
CA THR A 241 -40.99 -24.53 -15.29
C THR A 241 -40.81 -26.00 -14.90
N ALA A 242 -39.83 -26.31 -14.06
CA ALA A 242 -39.83 -27.52 -13.24
C ALA A 242 -39.85 -27.10 -11.76
N ALA A 243 -40.96 -27.44 -11.09
CA ALA A 243 -41.21 -27.20 -9.69
C ALA A 243 -40.16 -27.89 -8.82
N TYR A 244 -39.59 -27.14 -7.86
CA TYR A 244 -38.91 -27.70 -6.70
C TYR A 244 -39.69 -27.27 -5.46
N ASP A 245 -40.01 -28.25 -4.62
CA ASP A 245 -40.82 -28.13 -3.41
C ASP A 245 -40.32 -27.06 -2.44
N ASP A 246 -41.29 -26.36 -1.87
CA ASP A 246 -41.20 -25.34 -0.84
C ASP A 246 -40.67 -25.95 0.48
N VAL A 247 -39.34 -25.88 0.67
CA VAL A 247 -38.72 -25.96 2.00
C VAL A 247 -38.64 -24.52 2.53
N PRO A 248 -39.21 -24.19 3.71
CA PRO A 248 -39.12 -22.84 4.27
C PRO A 248 -37.65 -22.46 4.42
N GLY A 249 -37.21 -21.49 3.62
CA GLY A 249 -35.82 -21.05 3.56
C GLY A 249 -35.35 -20.53 4.90
N GLU A 250 -34.34 -21.19 5.47
CA GLU A 250 -33.37 -20.49 6.30
C GLU A 250 -32.76 -19.39 5.43
N ALA A 251 -32.85 -18.14 5.91
CA ALA A 251 -32.14 -17.03 5.31
C ALA A 251 -30.66 -17.44 5.10
N PRO A 252 -30.02 -17.08 3.97
CA PRO A 252 -28.63 -17.42 3.75
C PRO A 252 -27.82 -16.86 4.92
N VAL A 253 -27.23 -17.75 5.72
CA VAL A 253 -26.31 -17.38 6.79
C VAL A 253 -25.22 -16.58 6.09
N ALA A 254 -25.15 -15.26 6.34
CA ALA A 254 -24.11 -14.43 5.75
C ALA A 254 -22.76 -15.07 6.10
N SER A 255 -22.07 -15.61 5.11
CA SER A 255 -20.80 -16.29 5.32
C SER A 255 -19.81 -15.30 5.91
N ARG A 256 -19.36 -15.54 7.14
CA ARG A 256 -18.37 -14.69 7.82
C ARG A 256 -17.10 -14.66 6.98
N PRO A 257 -16.56 -13.49 6.63
CA PRO A 257 -15.22 -13.41 6.08
C PRO A 257 -14.20 -14.07 7.02
N VAL A 258 -13.20 -14.74 6.47
CA VAL A 258 -12.18 -15.46 7.24
C VAL A 258 -10.88 -14.65 7.24
N LEU A 259 -10.35 -14.35 8.42
CA LEU A 259 -8.99 -13.85 8.63
C LEU A 259 -8.13 -14.97 9.23
N ASP A 260 -7.21 -15.52 8.44
CA ASP A 260 -6.23 -16.48 8.94
C ASP A 260 -4.98 -15.77 9.45
N ALA A 261 -4.92 -15.55 10.77
CA ALA A 261 -3.80 -14.88 11.42
C ALA A 261 -2.49 -15.67 11.32
N ARG A 262 -2.52 -16.97 10.97
CA ARG A 262 -1.29 -17.77 10.74
C ARG A 262 -0.55 -17.32 9.48
N GLN A 263 -1.27 -16.77 8.51
CA GLN A 263 -0.69 -16.20 7.28
C GLN A 263 -0.14 -14.78 7.49
N VAL A 264 -0.49 -14.15 8.62
CA VAL A 264 -0.03 -12.80 8.96
C VAL A 264 1.28 -12.88 9.76
N PRO A 265 2.34 -12.17 9.33
CA PRO A 265 3.60 -12.09 10.06
C PRO A 265 3.40 -11.69 11.54
N HIS A 266 4.11 -12.36 12.45
CA HIS A 266 3.86 -12.27 13.89
C HIS A 266 3.88 -10.83 14.44
N HIS A 267 4.78 -9.98 13.94
CA HIS A 267 4.99 -8.62 14.47
C HIS A 267 3.88 -7.63 14.09
N ILE A 268 3.15 -7.83 12.98
CA ILE A 268 2.00 -7.01 12.59
C ILE A 268 0.64 -7.66 12.85
N ARG A 269 0.62 -8.96 13.16
CA ARG A 269 -0.60 -9.77 13.34
C ARG A 269 -1.63 -9.12 14.25
N HIS A 270 -1.18 -8.56 15.37
CA HIS A 270 -2.06 -7.91 16.33
C HIS A 270 -2.80 -6.73 15.70
N ALA A 271 -2.06 -5.80 15.08
CA ALA A 271 -2.64 -4.65 14.39
C ALA A 271 -3.58 -5.09 13.24
N THR A 272 -3.20 -6.11 12.46
CA THR A 272 -4.05 -6.65 11.38
C THR A 272 -5.38 -7.19 11.90
N VAL A 273 -5.37 -7.93 13.02
CA VAL A 273 -6.60 -8.47 13.61
C VAL A 273 -7.51 -7.35 14.11
N PHE A 274 -6.96 -6.35 14.80
CA PHE A 274 -7.77 -5.22 15.27
C PHE A 274 -8.32 -4.36 14.14
N GLY A 275 -7.54 -4.12 13.08
CA GLY A 275 -8.02 -3.44 11.87
C GLY A 275 -9.16 -4.19 11.18
N ALA A 276 -9.09 -5.53 11.12
CA ALA A 276 -10.18 -6.34 10.60
C ALA A 276 -11.44 -6.25 11.47
N LEU A 277 -11.29 -6.22 12.80
CA LEU A 277 -12.41 -6.07 13.73
C LEU A 277 -13.09 -4.70 13.62
N ASP A 278 -12.30 -3.63 13.45
CA ASP A 278 -12.82 -2.27 13.25
C ASP A 278 -13.71 -2.17 12.00
N ALA A 279 -13.42 -2.96 10.96
CA ALA A 279 -14.19 -3.03 9.73
C ALA A 279 -15.46 -3.90 9.82
N VAL A 280 -15.66 -4.65 10.92
CA VAL A 280 -16.87 -5.47 11.08
C VAL A 280 -18.05 -4.55 11.41
N ARG A 281 -19.07 -4.58 10.54
CA ARG A 281 -20.32 -3.84 10.76
C ARG A 281 -21.13 -4.43 11.93
N PRO A 282 -21.90 -3.62 12.67
CA PRO A 282 -22.88 -4.14 13.61
C PRO A 282 -23.83 -5.13 12.92
N GLY A 283 -23.99 -6.32 13.48
CA GLY A 283 -24.78 -7.43 12.92
C GLY A 283 -24.05 -8.31 11.91
N ALA A 284 -22.79 -8.00 11.58
CA ALA A 284 -21.90 -8.86 10.79
C ALA A 284 -20.90 -9.57 11.72
N GLY A 285 -20.15 -10.52 11.16
CA GLY A 285 -19.15 -11.28 11.92
C GLY A 285 -17.89 -11.59 11.11
N LEU A 286 -16.81 -11.87 11.82
CA LEU A 286 -15.51 -12.29 11.31
C LEU A 286 -15.19 -13.68 11.86
N GLU A 287 -14.64 -14.57 11.03
CA GLU A 287 -14.00 -15.78 11.51
C GLU A 287 -12.48 -15.57 11.60
N LEU A 288 -11.92 -15.70 12.80
CA LEU A 288 -10.48 -15.63 13.06
C LEU A 288 -9.90 -17.04 13.17
N ILE A 289 -8.87 -17.35 12.38
CA ILE A 289 -8.07 -18.57 12.52
C ILE A 289 -6.74 -18.22 13.19
N ALA A 290 -6.45 -18.83 14.34
CA ALA A 290 -5.25 -18.58 15.13
C ALA A 290 -4.41 -19.87 15.32
N PRO A 291 -3.08 -19.75 15.48
CA PRO A 291 -2.20 -20.91 15.71
C PRO A 291 -2.32 -21.52 17.12
N HIS A 292 -2.93 -20.80 18.07
CA HIS A 292 -3.17 -21.22 19.45
C HIS A 292 -4.40 -20.47 19.98
N ASP A 293 -4.90 -20.86 21.16
CA ASP A 293 -6.02 -20.19 21.82
C ASP A 293 -5.68 -18.71 22.11
N PRO A 294 -6.34 -17.74 21.47
CA PRO A 294 -5.93 -16.34 21.55
C PRO A 294 -6.53 -15.62 22.77
N LEU A 295 -6.54 -16.26 23.94
CA LEU A 295 -7.14 -15.70 25.16
C LEU A 295 -6.71 -14.25 25.48
N PRO A 296 -5.41 -13.87 25.38
CA PRO A 296 -5.01 -12.49 25.63
C PRO A 296 -5.63 -11.49 24.65
N LEU A 297 -5.72 -11.86 23.36
CA LEU A 297 -6.36 -11.05 22.34
C LEU A 297 -7.86 -10.89 22.63
N LEU A 298 -8.55 -11.98 22.99
CA LEU A 298 -9.99 -11.94 23.31
C LEU A 298 -10.27 -11.04 24.52
N ALA A 299 -9.41 -11.09 25.55
CA ALA A 299 -9.51 -10.18 26.69
C ALA A 299 -9.32 -8.71 26.28
N GLN A 300 -8.38 -8.45 25.37
CA GLN A 300 -8.11 -7.09 24.88
C GLN A 300 -9.23 -6.56 23.97
N ILE A 301 -9.90 -7.41 23.20
CA ILE A 301 -11.10 -7.03 22.43
C ILE A 301 -12.20 -6.56 23.40
N GLU A 302 -12.44 -7.31 24.47
CA GLU A 302 -13.45 -6.95 25.48
C GLU A 302 -13.06 -5.69 26.27
N GLU A 303 -11.78 -5.46 26.54
CA GLU A 303 -11.31 -4.23 27.18
C GLU A 303 -11.50 -3.00 26.27
N ARG A 304 -11.19 -3.13 24.98
CA ARG A 304 -11.28 -2.02 24.01
C ARG A 304 -12.72 -1.69 23.64
N ASP A 305 -13.54 -2.71 23.39
CA ASP A 305 -14.93 -2.59 22.93
C ASP A 305 -15.88 -3.45 23.80
N PRO A 306 -16.16 -3.06 25.06
CA PRO A 306 -16.90 -3.89 26.01
C PRO A 306 -18.27 -4.34 25.49
N GLY A 307 -18.48 -5.67 25.44
CA GLY A 307 -19.71 -6.29 24.97
C GLY A 307 -20.05 -6.07 23.49
N ALA A 308 -19.16 -5.48 22.69
CA ALA A 308 -19.41 -5.19 21.29
C ALA A 308 -19.39 -6.44 20.40
N PHE A 309 -18.63 -7.46 20.80
CA PHE A 309 -18.52 -8.72 20.06
C PHE A 309 -19.05 -9.90 20.87
N GLU A 310 -19.84 -10.75 20.24
CA GLU A 310 -20.13 -12.09 20.71
C GLU A 310 -19.03 -13.05 20.20
N ILE A 311 -18.41 -13.78 21.13
CA ILE A 311 -17.27 -14.65 20.85
C ILE A 311 -17.73 -16.10 20.95
N SER A 312 -17.62 -16.84 19.84
CA SER A 312 -17.95 -18.26 19.77
C SER A 312 -16.78 -19.07 19.20
N TYR A 313 -16.44 -20.19 19.85
CA TYR A 313 -15.42 -21.09 19.31
C TYR A 313 -16.07 -22.04 18.31
N LEU A 314 -15.63 -21.97 17.05
CA LEU A 314 -16.03 -22.89 15.99
C LEU A 314 -15.18 -24.17 16.03
N GLU A 315 -13.89 -24.02 16.37
CA GLU A 315 -12.94 -25.13 16.53
C GLU A 315 -11.93 -24.81 17.63
N ARG A 316 -11.58 -25.80 18.45
CA ARG A 316 -10.65 -25.67 19.58
C ARG A 316 -9.48 -26.64 19.46
N GLY A 317 -8.52 -26.36 18.58
CA GLY A 317 -7.20 -27.00 18.53
C GLY A 317 -7.19 -28.54 18.39
N PRO A 318 -5.99 -29.16 18.34
CA PRO A 318 -4.67 -28.55 18.34
C PRO A 318 -4.20 -28.04 16.96
N GLU A 319 -4.92 -28.36 15.88
CA GLU A 319 -4.49 -28.07 14.50
C GLU A 319 -4.83 -26.63 14.06
N ALA A 320 -5.98 -26.11 14.49
CA ALA A 320 -6.37 -24.71 14.33
C ALA A 320 -7.33 -24.27 15.44
N TRP A 321 -7.28 -22.99 15.80
CA TRP A 321 -8.28 -22.35 16.64
C TRP A 321 -9.13 -21.46 15.76
N ARG A 322 -10.41 -21.79 15.59
CA ARG A 322 -11.35 -21.03 14.76
C ARG A 322 -12.36 -20.36 15.67
N ILE A 323 -12.38 -19.03 15.66
CA ILE A 323 -13.23 -18.22 16.53
C ILE A 323 -14.14 -17.35 15.65
N ALA A 324 -15.45 -17.44 15.85
CA ALA A 324 -16.40 -16.47 15.33
C ALA A 324 -16.46 -15.26 16.29
N LEU A 325 -16.31 -14.06 15.71
CA LEU A 325 -16.38 -12.77 16.37
C LEU A 325 -17.52 -11.98 15.70
N ASP A 326 -18.70 -12.03 16.30
CA ASP A 326 -19.91 -11.43 15.77
C ASP A 326 -20.17 -10.08 16.43
N ARG A 327 -20.16 -8.99 15.64
CA ARG A 327 -20.40 -7.66 16.19
C ARG A 327 -21.88 -7.49 16.48
N ARG A 328 -22.23 -7.14 17.71
CA ARG A 328 -23.61 -6.94 18.12
C ARG A 328 -24.19 -5.69 17.44
N VAL A 329 -25.46 -5.78 17.03
CA VAL A 329 -26.23 -4.59 16.67
C VAL A 329 -26.57 -3.87 17.98
N THR A 330 -25.89 -2.77 18.28
CA THR A 330 -26.35 -1.88 19.34
C THR A 330 -27.70 -1.32 18.91
N ALA A 331 -28.77 -1.65 19.63
CA ALA A 331 -30.03 -0.96 19.47
C ALA A 331 -29.76 0.53 19.74
N ALA A 332 -29.96 1.39 18.72
CA ALA A 332 -29.99 2.82 18.96
C ALA A 332 -31.01 3.06 20.08
N ALA A 333 -30.57 3.64 21.19
CA ALA A 333 -31.47 4.07 22.24
C ALA A 333 -32.47 5.02 21.59
N ALA A 334 -33.72 4.57 21.43
CA ALA A 334 -34.81 5.41 21.00
C ALA A 334 -34.94 6.53 22.04
N VAL A 335 -34.61 7.75 21.62
CA VAL A 335 -34.89 9.00 22.34
C VAL A 335 -36.21 9.55 21.82
#